data_AF-G0L6C9-F1
#
_entry.id   AF-G0L6C9-F1
#
_cell.length_a   1.000
_cell.length_b   1.000
_cell.length_c   1.000
_cell.angle_alpha   90.00
_cell.angle_beta   90.00
_cell.angle_gamma   90.00
#
_symmetry.space_group_name_H-M   'P 1'
#
loop_
_entity.id
_entity.type
_entity.pdbx_description
1 polymer ?
#
loop_
_entity_poly.entity_id
_entity_poly.type
_entity_poly.pdbx_seq_one_letter_code
_entity_poly.pdbx_strand_id
1 'polypeptide(L)'
;MEEKYQIEVVFEDDLSSEELEITNRYWLIKDGLFQEKPSEIAKNMPFSTLKISKIGQECAHLLISVTCSSCKTRNELKTNSQTQAKRYLNPSWECDTCVKKKEELEKKRLELMEVKLTETRAKKFEQALSEQSWKNFSTEELLLILKMLEAPTIKHLIAGLNKLNDKNNWRILYKADNHGLIDLLREKDNYIIDFYHPEGIKERIQSYLSSLSIQNPPNQSTSPAHPEMGFRLVKNRNVRTPDDALFYNDVTFDRDILIKANTAYAYSVWPRENGDAWISITPSDNILKSKNINRPDGPLHVGDITKKWKY
;
A
#
# COMPACT_ATOMS: atom_id res chain seq x y z
N MET A 1 -54.39 -6.16 21.99
CA MET A 1 -53.27 -6.31 21.03
C MET A 1 -53.77 -5.76 19.72
N GLU A 2 -53.22 -4.66 19.23
CA GLU A 2 -53.58 -4.14 17.90
C GLU A 2 -53.18 -5.17 16.85
N GLU A 3 -54.12 -5.57 15.99
CA GLU A 3 -53.84 -6.48 14.89
C GLU A 3 -52.80 -5.84 13.96
N LYS A 4 -51.59 -6.40 13.99
CA LYS A 4 -50.40 -5.84 13.34
C LYS A 4 -50.46 -5.89 11.81
N TYR A 5 -51.34 -6.74 11.29
CA TYR A 5 -51.63 -6.94 9.87
C TYR A 5 -53.02 -7.58 9.74
N GLN A 6 -53.69 -7.31 8.62
CA GLN A 6 -54.87 -8.06 8.19
C GLN A 6 -54.49 -8.84 6.93
N ILE A 7 -54.76 -10.15 6.93
CA ILE A 7 -54.37 -11.07 5.87
C ILE A 7 -55.65 -11.72 5.34
N GLU A 8 -55.85 -11.64 4.04
CA GLU A 8 -56.94 -12.29 3.34
C GLU A 8 -56.36 -13.19 2.24
N VAL A 9 -56.82 -14.44 2.19
CA VAL A 9 -56.50 -15.38 1.10
C VAL A 9 -57.62 -15.29 0.07
N VAL A 10 -57.28 -14.91 -1.15
CA VAL A 10 -58.23 -14.84 -2.27
C VAL A 10 -57.92 -16.01 -3.20
N PHE A 11 -58.90 -16.92 -3.33
CA PHE A 11 -58.82 -18.06 -4.22
C PHE A 11 -59.27 -17.67 -5.63
N GLU A 12 -58.66 -18.29 -6.63
CA GLU A 12 -59.18 -18.25 -8.00
C GLU A 12 -60.43 -19.14 -8.11
N ASP A 13 -61.28 -18.87 -9.10
CA ASP A 13 -62.50 -19.64 -9.33
C ASP A 13 -62.20 -21.07 -9.86
N ASP A 14 -63.15 -21.99 -9.67
CA ASP A 14 -63.15 -23.35 -10.27
C ASP A 14 -61.95 -24.26 -9.91
N LEU A 15 -61.47 -24.21 -8.66
CA LEU A 15 -60.42 -25.10 -8.17
C LEU A 15 -60.91 -26.55 -8.00
N SER A 16 -60.12 -27.51 -8.45
CA SER A 16 -60.35 -28.92 -8.09
C SER A 16 -60.16 -29.15 -6.59
N SER A 17 -60.74 -30.24 -6.06
CA SER A 17 -60.59 -30.59 -4.64
C SER A 17 -59.12 -30.71 -4.20
N GLU A 18 -58.26 -31.25 -5.07
CA GLU A 18 -56.83 -31.37 -4.80
C GLU A 18 -56.12 -30.01 -4.78
N GLU A 19 -56.42 -29.13 -5.75
CA GLU A 19 -55.84 -27.78 -5.80
C GLU A 19 -56.28 -26.94 -4.60
N LEU A 20 -57.55 -27.06 -4.20
CA LEU A 20 -58.08 -26.39 -3.02
C LEU A 20 -57.37 -26.86 -1.74
N GLU A 21 -57.12 -28.17 -1.58
CA GLU A 21 -56.38 -28.70 -0.43
C GLU A 21 -54.94 -28.16 -0.38
N ILE A 22 -54.23 -28.22 -1.52
CA ILE A 22 -52.86 -27.73 -1.63
C ILE A 22 -52.79 -26.24 -1.30
N THR A 23 -53.70 -25.46 -1.87
CA THR A 23 -53.72 -24.00 -1.74
C THR A 23 -54.04 -23.57 -0.30
N ASN A 24 -54.98 -24.25 0.37
CA ASN A 24 -55.29 -24.01 1.78
C ASN A 24 -54.07 -24.27 2.68
N ARG A 25 -53.34 -25.37 2.45
CA ARG A 25 -52.12 -25.69 3.22
C ARG A 25 -50.98 -24.72 2.92
N TYR A 26 -50.80 -24.36 1.65
CA TYR A 26 -49.76 -23.44 1.20
C TYR A 26 -49.92 -22.04 1.82
N TRP A 27 -51.16 -21.56 1.95
CA TRP A 27 -51.47 -20.24 2.52
C TRP A 27 -51.84 -20.26 4.00
N LEU A 28 -51.69 -21.39 4.69
CA LEU A 28 -51.99 -21.49 6.11
C LEU A 28 -50.97 -20.70 6.95
N ILE A 29 -51.44 -19.59 7.54
CA ILE A 29 -50.64 -18.69 8.37
C ILE A 29 -51.20 -18.68 9.79
N LYS A 30 -50.33 -18.84 10.80
CA LYS A 30 -50.65 -18.58 12.21
C LYS A 30 -49.55 -17.71 12.82
N ASP A 31 -49.94 -16.70 13.58
CA ASP A 31 -49.03 -15.74 14.21
C ASP A 31 -48.02 -15.09 13.23
N GLY A 32 -48.45 -14.87 11.98
CA GLY A 32 -47.61 -14.30 10.93
C GLY A 32 -46.59 -15.27 10.32
N LEU A 33 -46.69 -16.56 10.64
CA LEU A 33 -45.80 -17.62 10.14
C LEU A 33 -46.57 -18.66 9.33
N PHE A 34 -46.03 -18.98 8.16
CA PHE A 34 -46.48 -20.10 7.34
C PHE A 34 -46.28 -21.42 8.08
N GLN A 35 -47.35 -22.19 8.20
CA GLN A 35 -47.33 -23.45 8.96
C GLN A 35 -46.61 -24.56 8.21
N GLU A 36 -46.67 -24.55 6.87
CA GLU A 36 -46.03 -25.57 6.05
C GLU A 36 -45.25 -24.92 4.89
N LYS A 37 -44.09 -25.53 4.60
CA LYS A 37 -43.34 -25.27 3.38
C LYS A 37 -43.89 -26.14 2.24
N PRO A 38 -43.71 -25.74 0.98
CA PRO A 38 -44.11 -26.57 -0.17
C PRO A 38 -43.51 -27.97 -0.15
N SER A 39 -42.30 -28.13 0.39
CA SER A 39 -41.63 -29.41 0.55
C SER A 39 -42.26 -30.32 1.59
N GLU A 40 -42.95 -29.77 2.59
CA GLU A 40 -43.64 -30.53 3.65
C GLU A 40 -45.01 -31.00 3.16
N ILE A 41 -45.71 -30.16 2.41
CA ILE A 41 -46.96 -30.52 1.72
C ILE A 41 -46.69 -31.65 0.72
N ALA A 42 -45.63 -31.53 -0.09
CA ALA A 42 -45.24 -32.52 -1.08
C ALA A 42 -44.93 -33.92 -0.50
N LYS A 43 -44.55 -34.04 0.78
CA LYS A 43 -44.31 -35.36 1.40
C LYS A 43 -45.57 -36.22 1.50
N ASN A 44 -46.73 -35.59 1.53
CA ASN A 44 -48.02 -36.25 1.74
C ASN A 44 -48.88 -36.32 0.47
N MET A 45 -48.32 -35.94 -0.68
CA MET A 45 -49.06 -35.80 -1.94
C MET A 45 -48.23 -36.32 -3.12
N PRO A 46 -48.86 -36.78 -4.21
CA PRO A 46 -48.16 -37.32 -5.39
C PRO A 46 -47.57 -36.21 -6.29
N PHE A 47 -47.17 -35.06 -5.72
CA PHE A 47 -46.67 -33.90 -6.45
C PHE A 47 -45.26 -33.53 -6.02
N SER A 48 -44.47 -33.01 -6.96
CA SER A 48 -43.18 -32.42 -6.63
C SER A 48 -43.33 -31.10 -5.87
N THR A 49 -42.34 -30.73 -5.06
CA THR A 49 -42.28 -29.42 -4.37
C THR A 49 -42.51 -28.24 -5.31
N LEU A 50 -42.00 -28.32 -6.54
CA LEU A 50 -42.16 -27.28 -7.56
C LEU A 50 -43.62 -27.21 -8.04
N LYS A 51 -44.28 -28.36 -8.25
CA LYS A 51 -45.70 -28.40 -8.64
C LYS A 51 -46.61 -27.89 -7.52
N ILE A 52 -46.35 -28.25 -6.26
CA ILE A 52 -47.05 -27.69 -5.08
C ILE A 52 -46.89 -26.17 -5.03
N SER A 53 -45.67 -25.67 -5.20
CA SER A 53 -45.42 -24.23 -5.18
C SER A 53 -46.16 -23.51 -6.29
N LYS A 54 -46.19 -24.10 -7.49
CA LYS A 54 -46.90 -23.56 -8.64
C LYS A 54 -48.41 -23.50 -8.41
N ILE A 55 -49.01 -24.58 -7.91
CA ILE A 55 -50.44 -24.62 -7.54
C ILE A 55 -50.75 -23.53 -6.51
N GLY A 56 -50.01 -23.45 -5.41
CA GLY A 56 -50.25 -22.42 -4.40
C GLY A 56 -50.12 -20.97 -4.91
N GLN A 57 -49.22 -20.73 -5.88
CA GLN A 57 -49.02 -19.41 -6.50
C GLN A 57 -50.05 -19.06 -7.57
N GLU A 58 -50.59 -20.05 -8.29
CA GLU A 58 -51.52 -19.83 -9.40
C GLU A 58 -52.98 -19.89 -8.96
N CYS A 59 -53.31 -20.67 -7.93
CA CYS A 59 -54.68 -20.90 -7.48
C CYS A 59 -55.16 -19.94 -6.39
N ALA A 60 -54.27 -19.13 -5.81
CA ALA A 60 -54.64 -18.08 -4.87
C ALA A 60 -53.56 -17.01 -4.73
N HIS A 61 -53.95 -15.89 -4.15
CA HIS A 61 -53.03 -14.84 -3.72
C HIS A 61 -53.42 -14.31 -2.33
N LEU A 62 -52.46 -13.69 -1.65
CA LEU A 62 -52.71 -12.96 -0.42
C LEU A 62 -52.92 -11.48 -0.70
N LEU A 63 -53.93 -10.92 -0.04
CA LEU A 63 -54.05 -9.49 0.21
C LEU A 63 -53.61 -9.22 1.66
N ILE A 64 -52.59 -8.39 1.82
CA ILE A 64 -52.00 -8.07 3.12
C ILE A 64 -52.13 -6.57 3.34
N SER A 65 -52.91 -6.19 4.35
CA SER A 65 -52.95 -4.84 4.92
C SER A 65 -51.87 -4.73 5.98
N VAL A 66 -50.82 -3.95 5.72
CA VAL A 66 -49.70 -3.75 6.66
C VAL A 66 -49.31 -2.29 6.76
N THR A 67 -48.90 -1.87 7.97
CA THR A 67 -48.42 -0.52 8.22
C THR A 67 -46.90 -0.46 8.07
N CYS A 68 -46.41 0.45 7.23
CA CYS A 68 -44.97 0.69 7.07
C CYS A 68 -44.34 1.11 8.41
N SER A 69 -43.27 0.43 8.82
CA SER A 69 -42.60 0.70 10.10
C SER A 69 -41.99 2.12 10.16
N SER A 70 -41.54 2.64 9.02
CA SER A 70 -40.91 3.96 8.89
C SER A 70 -41.92 5.13 8.82
N CYS A 71 -42.83 5.13 7.83
CA CYS A 71 -43.75 6.26 7.61
C CYS A 71 -45.13 6.11 8.24
N LYS A 72 -45.42 4.96 8.86
CA LYS A 72 -46.73 4.64 9.47
C LYS A 72 -47.93 4.65 8.51
N THR A 73 -47.68 4.68 7.20
CA THR A 73 -48.73 4.58 6.19
C THR A 73 -49.18 3.12 6.08
N ARG A 74 -50.51 2.91 6.07
CA ARG A 74 -51.12 1.62 5.77
C ARG A 74 -51.04 1.34 4.26
N ASN A 75 -50.59 0.15 3.91
CA ASN A 75 -50.47 -0.30 2.53
C ASN A 75 -51.25 -1.60 2.35
N GLU A 76 -51.90 -1.74 1.21
CA GLU A 76 -52.54 -2.97 0.77
C GLU A 76 -51.64 -3.61 -0.29
N LEU A 77 -51.17 -4.81 0.00
CA LEU A 77 -50.17 -5.50 -0.80
C LEU A 77 -50.74 -6.81 -1.32
N LYS A 78 -50.62 -7.04 -2.62
CA LYS A 78 -50.96 -8.30 -3.27
C LYS A 78 -49.69 -9.13 -3.49
N THR A 79 -49.72 -10.41 -3.12
CA THR A 79 -48.64 -11.34 -3.45
C THR A 79 -49.16 -12.73 -3.71
N ASN A 80 -48.55 -13.41 -4.67
CA ASN A 80 -48.79 -14.81 -4.96
C ASN A 80 -47.70 -15.72 -4.39
N SER A 81 -46.70 -15.21 -3.66
CA SER A 81 -45.56 -16.00 -3.18
C SER A 81 -45.37 -15.93 -1.66
N GLN A 82 -45.14 -17.08 -1.01
CA GLN A 82 -44.77 -17.11 0.42
C GLN A 82 -43.53 -16.26 0.72
N THR A 83 -42.54 -16.18 -0.19
CA THR A 83 -41.31 -15.41 0.05
C THR A 83 -41.60 -13.92 0.15
N GLN A 84 -42.42 -13.40 -0.76
CA GLN A 84 -42.81 -12.00 -0.75
C GLN A 84 -43.78 -11.70 0.40
N ALA A 85 -44.71 -12.60 0.70
CA ALA A 85 -45.55 -12.51 1.89
C ALA A 85 -44.74 -12.44 3.18
N LYS A 86 -43.72 -13.30 3.35
CA LYS A 86 -42.79 -13.26 4.51
C LYS A 86 -42.08 -11.91 4.63
N ARG A 87 -41.71 -11.27 3.51
CA ARG A 87 -41.14 -9.92 3.51
C ARG A 87 -42.16 -8.91 4.05
N TYR A 88 -43.43 -8.99 3.65
CA TYR A 88 -44.50 -8.08 4.08
C TYR A 88 -44.93 -8.28 5.53
N LEU A 89 -44.91 -9.52 6.02
CA LEU A 89 -45.27 -9.86 7.41
C LEU A 89 -44.14 -9.56 8.41
N ASN A 90 -42.97 -9.12 7.94
CA ASN A 90 -41.87 -8.72 8.83
C ASN A 90 -42.27 -7.47 9.64
N PRO A 91 -42.15 -7.48 10.99
CA PRO A 91 -42.43 -6.31 11.82
C PRO A 91 -41.68 -5.02 11.43
N SER A 92 -40.49 -5.19 10.83
CA SER A 92 -39.64 -4.10 10.34
C SER A 92 -39.83 -3.82 8.85
N TRP A 93 -40.94 -4.26 8.25
CA TRP A 93 -41.23 -4.00 6.85
C TRP A 93 -41.33 -2.49 6.59
N GLU A 94 -40.79 -2.08 5.45
CA GLU A 94 -40.82 -0.70 4.96
C GLU A 94 -41.39 -0.69 3.56
N CYS A 95 -42.25 0.30 3.27
CA CYS A 95 -42.76 0.50 1.93
C CYS A 95 -41.62 0.94 0.98
N ASP A 96 -41.79 0.63 -0.30
CA ASP A 96 -40.74 0.87 -1.30
C ASP A 96 -40.34 2.36 -1.38
N THR A 97 -41.27 3.28 -1.12
CA THR A 97 -40.96 4.72 -1.04
C THR A 97 -39.99 5.05 0.10
N CYS A 98 -40.16 4.44 1.28
CA CYS A 98 -39.25 4.67 2.41
C CYS A 98 -37.87 4.08 2.14
N VAL A 99 -37.82 2.88 1.56
CA VAL A 99 -36.57 2.21 1.18
C VAL A 99 -35.80 3.07 0.18
N LYS A 100 -36.44 3.48 -0.93
CA LYS A 100 -35.83 4.36 -1.93
C LYS A 100 -35.32 5.68 -1.35
N LYS A 101 -36.11 6.32 -0.47
CA LYS A 101 -35.70 7.57 0.17
C LYS A 101 -34.46 7.39 1.05
N LYS A 102 -34.33 6.27 1.76
CA LYS A 102 -33.12 5.96 2.54
C LYS A 102 -31.92 5.70 1.66
N GLU A 103 -32.10 4.93 0.58
CA GLU A 103 -31.03 4.67 -0.40
C GLU A 103 -30.54 5.98 -1.04
N GLU A 104 -31.44 6.88 -1.45
CA GLU A 104 -31.09 8.21 -1.97
C GLU A 104 -30.36 9.08 -0.95
N LEU A 105 -30.80 9.04 0.31
CA LEU A 105 -30.17 9.83 1.38
C LEU A 105 -28.78 9.30 1.72
N GLU A 106 -28.60 7.98 1.74
CA GLU A 106 -27.29 7.36 1.94
C GLU A 106 -26.37 7.64 0.76
N LYS A 107 -26.87 7.56 -0.48
CA LYS A 107 -26.12 7.96 -1.66
C LYS A 107 -25.64 9.42 -1.57
N LYS A 108 -26.54 10.35 -1.25
CA LYS A 108 -26.18 11.78 -1.05
C LYS A 108 -25.16 11.96 0.09
N ARG A 109 -25.28 11.18 1.16
CA ARG A 109 -24.32 11.20 2.27
C ARG A 109 -22.94 10.74 1.82
N LEU A 110 -22.86 9.65 1.06
CA LEU A 110 -21.61 9.12 0.51
C LEU A 110 -20.96 10.11 -0.46
N GLU A 111 -21.75 10.70 -1.36
CA GLU A 111 -21.29 11.76 -2.28
C GLU A 111 -20.75 12.97 -1.50
N LEU A 112 -21.45 13.42 -0.46
CA LEU A 112 -20.99 14.52 0.39
C LEU A 112 -19.70 14.18 1.15
N MET A 113 -19.53 12.92 1.59
CA MET A 113 -18.29 12.47 2.22
C MET A 113 -17.12 12.47 1.23
N GLU A 114 -17.35 12.05 -0.01
CA GLU A 114 -16.35 12.07 -1.08
C GLU A 114 -15.89 13.50 -1.40
N VAL A 115 -16.83 14.43 -1.55
CA VAL A 115 -16.53 15.86 -1.76
C VAL A 115 -15.73 16.43 -0.59
N LYS A 116 -16.12 16.14 0.66
CA LYS A 116 -15.36 16.60 1.82
C LYS A 116 -13.94 16.02 1.88
N LEU A 117 -13.78 14.77 1.47
CA LEU A 117 -12.47 14.11 1.42
C LEU A 117 -11.56 14.78 0.39
N THR A 118 -12.08 15.08 -0.81
CA THR A 118 -11.31 15.76 -1.86
C THR A 118 -10.96 17.19 -1.46
N GLU A 119 -11.89 17.94 -0.86
CA GLU A 119 -11.63 19.29 -0.34
C GLU A 119 -10.57 19.29 0.79
N THR A 120 -10.65 18.32 1.71
CA THR A 120 -9.69 18.20 2.81
C THR A 120 -8.30 17.87 2.28
N ARG A 121 -8.21 16.97 1.29
CA ARG A 121 -6.97 16.65 0.59
C ARG A 121 -6.39 17.86 -0.13
N ALA A 122 -7.22 18.60 -0.88
CA ALA A 122 -6.78 19.80 -1.59
C ALA A 122 -6.18 20.83 -0.61
N LYS A 123 -6.87 21.12 0.50
CA LYS A 123 -6.37 22.03 1.55
C LYS A 123 -5.05 21.54 2.16
N LYS A 124 -4.94 20.24 2.44
CA LYS A 124 -3.71 19.61 2.98
C LYS A 124 -2.53 19.80 2.01
N PHE A 125 -2.76 19.61 0.72
CA PHE A 125 -1.75 19.78 -0.32
C PHE A 125 -1.38 21.26 -0.53
N GLU A 126 -2.36 22.16 -0.59
CA GLU A 126 -2.13 23.60 -0.68
C GLU A 126 -1.29 24.10 0.50
N GLN A 127 -1.63 23.67 1.71
CA GLN A 127 -0.86 24.00 2.91
C GLN A 127 0.59 23.51 2.78
N ALA A 128 0.80 22.25 2.42
CA ALA A 128 2.14 21.68 2.25
C ALA A 128 2.99 22.41 1.19
N LEU A 129 2.36 22.84 0.09
CA LEU A 129 3.00 23.63 -0.95
C LEU A 129 3.36 25.04 -0.47
N SER A 130 2.45 25.71 0.23
CA SER A 130 2.65 27.07 0.74
C SER A 130 3.73 27.14 1.83
N GLU A 131 3.74 26.17 2.75
CA GLU A 131 4.69 26.08 3.85
C GLU A 131 6.03 25.46 3.44
N GLN A 132 6.12 24.96 2.19
CA GLN A 132 7.29 24.25 1.68
C GLN A 132 7.67 23.07 2.58
N SER A 133 6.67 22.25 2.95
CA SER A 133 6.79 21.19 3.95
C SER A 133 7.94 20.21 3.71
N TRP A 134 8.41 20.06 2.47
CA TRP A 134 9.57 19.24 2.12
C TRP A 134 10.87 19.70 2.81
N LYS A 135 10.96 20.95 3.25
CA LYS A 135 12.10 21.45 4.04
C LYS A 135 12.22 20.83 5.43
N ASN A 136 11.15 20.18 5.93
CA ASN A 136 11.14 19.48 7.23
C ASN A 136 11.73 18.05 7.17
N PHE A 137 12.32 17.69 6.03
CA PHE A 137 12.86 16.36 5.78
C PHE A 137 14.36 16.46 5.48
N SER A 138 15.09 15.45 5.94
CA SER A 138 16.49 15.24 5.57
C SER A 138 16.63 14.84 4.10
N THR A 139 17.84 14.98 3.56
CA THR A 139 18.17 14.60 2.19
C THR A 139 17.82 13.14 1.92
N GLU A 140 18.15 12.23 2.84
CA GLU A 140 17.88 10.80 2.74
C GLU A 140 16.37 10.52 2.73
N GLU A 141 15.61 11.19 3.60
CA GLU A 141 14.14 11.09 3.63
C GLU A 141 13.52 11.57 2.31
N LEU A 142 13.99 12.70 1.76
CA LEU A 142 13.48 13.24 0.51
C LEU A 142 13.77 12.34 -0.69
N LEU A 143 14.97 11.73 -0.75
CA LEU A 143 15.31 10.75 -1.79
C LEU A 143 14.42 9.51 -1.71
N LEU A 144 14.09 9.06 -0.50
CA LEU A 144 13.15 7.97 -0.31
C LEU A 144 11.73 8.36 -0.73
N ILE A 145 11.27 9.55 -0.35
CA ILE A 145 9.95 10.07 -0.73
C ILE A 145 9.85 10.17 -2.27
N LEU A 146 10.87 10.66 -2.97
CA LEU A 146 10.88 10.68 -4.44
C LEU A 146 10.67 9.29 -5.04
N LYS A 147 11.39 8.28 -4.54
CA LYS A 147 11.21 6.87 -4.98
C LYS A 147 9.81 6.35 -4.67
N MET A 148 9.22 6.74 -3.54
CA MET A 148 7.85 6.36 -3.20
C MET A 148 6.84 6.99 -4.17
N LEU A 149 7.02 8.25 -4.53
CA LEU A 149 6.14 8.98 -5.46
C LEU A 149 6.22 8.43 -6.90
N GLU A 150 7.26 7.66 -7.25
CA GLU A 150 7.37 6.97 -8.55
C GLU A 150 6.50 5.70 -8.63
N ALA A 151 5.98 5.21 -7.50
CA ALA A 151 5.13 4.03 -7.50
C ALA A 151 3.82 4.30 -8.27
N PRO A 152 3.44 3.49 -9.27
CA PRO A 152 2.21 3.73 -10.02
C PRO A 152 0.94 3.32 -9.25
N THR A 153 1.07 2.45 -8.25
CA THR A 153 -0.05 2.01 -7.41
C THR A 153 0.41 1.73 -5.99
N ILE A 154 -0.54 1.70 -5.04
CA ILE A 154 -0.28 1.35 -3.64
C ILE A 154 0.44 0.00 -3.48
N LYS A 155 0.11 -0.99 -4.33
CA LYS A 155 0.77 -2.31 -4.30
C LYS A 155 2.27 -2.20 -4.60
N HIS A 156 2.65 -1.36 -5.57
CA HIS A 156 4.06 -1.12 -5.90
C HIS A 156 4.77 -0.37 -4.79
N LEU A 157 4.11 0.62 -4.18
CA LEU A 157 4.63 1.35 -3.04
C LEU A 157 4.93 0.39 -1.87
N ILE A 158 3.93 -0.39 -1.44
CA ILE A 158 4.06 -1.34 -0.34
C ILE A 158 5.14 -2.39 -0.65
N ALA A 159 5.16 -2.94 -1.87
CA ALA A 159 6.17 -3.90 -2.28
C ALA A 159 7.59 -3.31 -2.24
N GLY A 160 7.74 -2.05 -2.67
CA GLY A 160 9.02 -1.31 -2.59
C GLY A 160 9.48 -1.14 -1.14
N LEU A 161 8.58 -0.74 -0.24
CA LEU A 161 8.88 -0.57 1.19
C LEU A 161 9.26 -1.89 1.86
N ASN A 162 8.53 -2.97 1.54
CA ASN A 162 8.81 -4.30 2.08
C ASN A 162 10.17 -4.84 1.62
N LYS A 163 10.57 -4.58 0.37
CA LYS A 163 11.89 -4.99 -0.15
C LYS A 163 13.05 -4.33 0.59
N LEU A 164 12.87 -3.09 1.05
CA LEU A 164 13.88 -2.37 1.80
C LEU A 164 14.03 -2.87 3.24
N ASN A 165 13.04 -3.63 3.76
CA ASN A 165 13.02 -4.28 5.07
C ASN A 165 13.46 -3.37 6.26
N ASP A 166 13.16 -2.07 6.17
CA ASP A 166 13.48 -1.10 7.20
C ASP A 166 12.20 -0.40 7.70
N LYS A 167 11.94 -0.53 9.00
CA LYS A 167 10.80 0.11 9.68
C LYS A 167 10.83 1.63 9.58
N ASN A 168 12.01 2.24 9.44
CA ASN A 168 12.11 3.69 9.24
C ASN A 168 11.43 4.16 7.96
N ASN A 169 11.37 3.33 6.90
CA ASN A 169 10.71 3.72 5.66
C ASN A 169 9.21 3.95 5.84
N TRP A 170 8.56 3.12 6.68
CA TRP A 170 7.16 3.32 7.06
C TRP A 170 6.97 4.60 7.88
N ARG A 171 7.89 4.89 8.80
CA ARG A 171 7.85 6.13 9.58
C ARG A 171 7.98 7.36 8.68
N ILE A 172 8.84 7.30 7.66
CA ILE A 172 9.02 8.38 6.68
C ILE A 172 7.76 8.55 5.84
N LEU A 173 7.10 7.46 5.42
CA LEU A 173 5.83 7.51 4.70
C LEU A 173 4.74 8.20 5.52
N TYR A 174 4.58 7.83 6.80
CA TYR A 174 3.59 8.47 7.68
C TYR A 174 3.96 9.92 8.01
N LYS A 175 5.24 10.25 8.09
CA LYS A 175 5.70 11.63 8.23
C LYS A 175 5.33 12.44 6.97
N ALA A 176 5.55 11.90 5.77
CA ALA A 176 5.17 12.53 4.51
C ALA A 176 3.65 12.77 4.42
N ASP A 177 2.85 11.82 4.91
CA ASP A 177 1.40 11.94 5.04
C ASP A 177 1.00 13.09 5.98
N ASN A 178 1.59 13.16 7.18
CA ASN A 178 1.30 14.21 8.16
C ASN A 178 1.69 15.61 7.69
N HIS A 179 2.73 15.72 6.86
CA HIS A 179 3.20 16.99 6.30
C HIS A 179 2.55 17.34 4.94
N GLY A 180 1.59 16.54 4.46
CA GLY A 180 0.85 16.82 3.23
C GLY A 180 1.67 16.67 1.95
N LEU A 181 2.82 16.00 2.00
CA LEU A 181 3.58 15.63 0.80
C LEU A 181 2.93 14.45 0.08
N ILE A 182 2.21 13.62 0.83
CA ILE A 182 1.38 12.50 0.37
C ILE A 182 0.07 12.55 1.17
N ASP A 183 -0.99 11.97 0.64
CA ASP A 183 -2.22 11.64 1.37
C ASP A 183 -2.46 10.14 1.30
N LEU A 184 -2.36 9.46 2.44
CA LEU A 184 -2.59 8.02 2.52
C LEU A 184 -4.08 7.77 2.81
N LEU A 185 -4.78 7.18 1.84
CA LEU A 185 -6.16 6.77 2.03
C LEU A 185 -6.21 5.46 2.82
N ARG A 186 -6.92 5.46 3.95
CA ARG A 186 -6.96 4.33 4.88
C ARG A 186 -8.39 3.81 5.06
N GLU A 187 -8.51 2.49 5.21
CA GLU A 187 -9.72 1.85 5.72
C GLU A 187 -9.78 1.86 7.26
N LYS A 188 -10.90 1.37 7.82
CA LYS A 188 -11.18 1.36 9.27
C LYS A 188 -10.09 0.69 10.12
N ASP A 189 -9.35 -0.27 9.56
CA ASP A 189 -8.26 -1.00 10.24
C ASP A 189 -6.87 -0.36 10.02
N ASN A 190 -6.81 0.92 9.63
CA ASN A 190 -5.58 1.63 9.24
C ASN A 190 -4.82 1.03 8.05
N TYR A 191 -5.43 0.10 7.32
CA TYR A 191 -4.85 -0.44 6.10
C TYR A 191 -4.87 0.61 4.99
N ILE A 192 -3.72 0.86 4.36
CA ILE A 192 -3.59 1.86 3.29
C ILE A 192 -4.13 1.25 1.99
N ILE A 193 -5.21 1.81 1.47
CA ILE A 193 -5.89 1.35 0.25
C ILE A 193 -5.49 2.14 -0.99
N ASP A 194 -5.04 3.39 -0.82
CA ASP A 194 -4.60 4.24 -1.92
C ASP A 194 -3.70 5.36 -1.42
N PHE A 195 -3.06 6.09 -2.33
CA PHE A 195 -2.33 7.29 -1.99
C PHE A 195 -2.38 8.35 -3.10
N TYR A 196 -2.31 9.61 -2.69
CA TYR A 196 -2.32 10.77 -3.57
C TYR A 196 -1.15 11.68 -3.20
N HIS A 197 -0.73 12.55 -4.10
CA HIS A 197 0.28 13.56 -3.80
C HIS A 197 -0.04 14.87 -4.53
N PRO A 198 0.45 16.02 -4.04
CA PRO A 198 0.27 17.29 -4.72
C PRO A 198 0.87 17.25 -6.13
N GLU A 199 0.25 17.99 -7.05
CA GLU A 199 0.83 18.20 -8.38
C GLU A 199 2.12 19.01 -8.28
N GLY A 200 3.13 18.67 -9.08
CA GLY A 200 4.41 19.37 -9.10
C GLY A 200 5.31 19.13 -7.89
N ILE A 201 4.94 18.24 -6.95
CA ILE A 201 5.70 18.04 -5.71
C ILE A 201 7.07 17.41 -5.96
N LYS A 202 7.17 16.52 -6.97
CA LYS A 202 8.43 15.84 -7.33
C LYS A 202 9.47 16.86 -7.78
N GLU A 203 9.07 17.75 -8.67
CA GLU A 203 9.89 18.80 -9.26
C GLU A 203 10.37 19.78 -8.18
N ARG A 204 9.49 20.12 -7.23
CA ARG A 204 9.84 20.98 -6.09
C ARG A 204 10.86 20.34 -5.16
N ILE A 205 10.69 19.06 -4.83
CA ILE A 205 11.66 18.31 -4.01
C ILE A 205 13.00 18.21 -4.75
N GLN A 206 13.00 17.87 -6.04
CA GLN A 206 14.23 17.78 -6.84
C GLN A 206 14.96 19.13 -6.95
N SER A 207 14.22 20.21 -7.18
CA SER A 207 14.77 21.58 -7.20
C SER A 207 15.40 21.95 -5.86
N TYR A 208 14.73 21.62 -4.74
CA TYR A 208 15.26 21.86 -3.41
C TYR A 208 16.55 21.06 -3.15
N LEU A 209 16.57 19.76 -3.45
CA LEU A 209 17.77 18.92 -3.33
C LEU A 209 18.93 19.45 -4.17
N SER A 210 18.63 19.93 -5.38
CA SER A 210 19.63 20.54 -6.26
C SER A 210 20.18 21.85 -5.68
N SER A 211 19.31 22.66 -5.06
CA SER A 211 19.72 23.89 -4.37
C SER A 211 20.61 23.63 -3.15
N LEU A 212 20.36 22.53 -2.41
CA LEU A 212 21.22 22.12 -1.29
C LEU A 212 22.60 21.68 -1.76
N SER A 213 22.71 21.03 -2.92
CA SER A 213 24.00 20.65 -3.54
C SER A 213 24.81 21.87 -4.01
N ILE A 214 24.12 22.93 -4.44
CA ILE A 214 24.77 24.20 -4.85
C ILE A 214 25.21 25.01 -3.62
N GLN A 215 24.41 25.03 -2.55
CA GLN A 215 24.70 25.76 -1.31
C GLN A 215 25.70 25.02 -0.40
N ASN A 216 25.68 23.68 -0.44
CA ASN A 216 26.69 22.81 0.12
C ASN A 216 27.39 22.09 -1.04
N PRO A 217 28.34 22.74 -1.75
CA PRO A 217 29.25 21.97 -2.59
C PRO A 217 29.78 20.80 -1.75
N PRO A 218 29.90 19.58 -2.33
CA PRO A 218 30.26 18.39 -1.57
C PRO A 218 31.41 18.77 -0.67
N ASN A 219 31.19 18.71 0.66
CA ASN A 219 32.12 19.22 1.66
C ASN A 219 33.53 19.02 1.12
N GLN A 220 34.17 20.11 0.68
CA GLN A 220 35.61 20.14 0.73
C GLN A 220 35.84 19.90 2.19
N SER A 221 36.20 18.65 2.51
CA SER A 221 36.49 18.21 3.85
C SER A 221 37.21 19.37 4.52
N THR A 222 36.62 19.90 5.58
CA THR A 222 37.23 20.98 6.38
C THR A 222 38.49 20.47 7.09
N SER A 223 38.81 19.17 6.96
CA SER A 223 40.18 18.69 7.03
C SER A 223 40.81 18.83 5.64
N PRO A 224 41.91 19.58 5.47
CA PRO A 224 42.54 19.79 4.16
C PRO A 224 42.60 18.45 3.44
N ALA A 225 41.83 18.33 2.36
CA ALA A 225 41.76 17.14 1.54
C ALA A 225 43.12 16.96 0.86
N HIS A 226 44.03 16.37 1.61
CA HIS A 226 45.29 15.86 1.08
C HIS A 226 44.93 14.57 0.32
N PRO A 227 45.17 14.48 -1.00
CA PRO A 227 44.62 13.42 -1.84
C PRO A 227 45.28 12.08 -1.56
N GLU A 228 44.66 11.28 -0.70
CA GLU A 228 44.95 9.85 -0.55
C GLU A 228 44.16 9.06 -1.61
N MET A 229 44.84 8.18 -2.33
CA MET A 229 44.21 7.25 -3.27
C MET A 229 44.25 5.84 -2.67
N GLY A 230 43.08 5.23 -2.45
CA GLY A 230 42.97 3.90 -1.84
C GLY A 230 42.22 2.90 -2.72
N PHE A 231 42.70 1.65 -2.72
CA PHE A 231 42.05 0.53 -3.40
C PHE A 231 41.81 -0.63 -2.45
N ARG A 232 40.63 -1.25 -2.60
CA ARG A 232 40.38 -2.56 -2.02
C ARG A 232 40.93 -3.65 -2.95
N LEU A 233 41.92 -4.39 -2.46
CA LEU A 233 42.46 -5.57 -3.11
C LEU A 233 41.63 -6.78 -2.67
N VAL A 234 40.78 -7.29 -3.57
CA VAL A 234 39.91 -8.44 -3.28
C VAL A 234 40.71 -9.73 -3.40
N LYS A 235 40.63 -10.60 -2.40
CA LYS A 235 41.36 -11.88 -2.38
C LYS A 235 40.98 -12.73 -3.58
N ASN A 236 41.98 -13.14 -4.36
CA ASN A 236 41.76 -14.06 -5.46
C ASN A 236 41.46 -15.46 -4.90
N ARG A 237 40.27 -15.97 -5.17
CA ARG A 237 39.84 -17.32 -4.72
C ARG A 237 40.31 -18.43 -5.65
N ASN A 238 40.84 -18.08 -6.82
CA ASN A 238 41.18 -19.00 -7.91
C ASN A 238 42.71 -19.14 -8.11
N VAL A 239 43.51 -18.94 -7.07
CA VAL A 239 44.96 -19.15 -7.09
C VAL A 239 45.23 -20.64 -7.27
N ARG A 240 45.86 -21.02 -8.39
CA ARG A 240 46.22 -22.39 -8.77
C ARG A 240 47.71 -22.65 -8.65
N THR A 241 48.52 -21.62 -8.83
CA THR A 241 49.98 -21.67 -8.79
C THR A 241 50.54 -20.57 -7.89
N PRO A 242 51.77 -20.71 -7.37
CA PRO A 242 52.44 -19.67 -6.60
C PRO A 242 52.66 -18.35 -7.37
N ASP A 243 52.61 -18.40 -8.69
CA ASP A 243 52.80 -17.24 -9.57
C ASP A 243 51.49 -16.48 -9.85
N ASP A 244 50.34 -17.00 -9.43
CA ASP A 244 49.06 -16.32 -9.62
C ASP A 244 48.90 -15.12 -8.67
N ALA A 245 48.25 -14.07 -9.15
CA ALA A 245 48.00 -12.88 -8.35
C ALA A 245 47.16 -13.20 -7.11
N LEU A 246 47.70 -12.87 -5.92
CA LEU A 246 47.04 -13.08 -4.62
C LEU A 246 45.73 -12.26 -4.48
N PHE A 247 45.67 -11.13 -5.17
CA PHE A 247 44.50 -10.25 -5.20
C PHE A 247 44.17 -9.92 -6.65
N TYR A 248 42.88 -9.94 -7.00
CA TYR A 248 42.42 -9.66 -8.36
C TYR A 248 41.01 -9.08 -8.33
N ASN A 249 40.84 -7.90 -8.93
CA ASN A 249 39.55 -7.28 -9.19
C ASN A 249 39.70 -6.16 -10.23
N ASP A 250 38.60 -5.82 -10.91
CA ASP A 250 38.54 -4.66 -11.80
C ASP A 250 38.09 -3.41 -11.03
N VAL A 251 38.60 -2.25 -11.44
CA VAL A 251 38.21 -0.93 -10.91
C VAL A 251 37.84 0.00 -12.06
N THR A 252 36.81 0.81 -11.87
CA THR A 252 36.39 1.85 -12.82
C THR A 252 36.40 3.19 -12.12
N PHE A 253 36.89 4.21 -12.80
CA PHE A 253 36.93 5.58 -12.28
C PHE A 253 35.92 6.44 -13.02
N ASP A 254 35.20 7.28 -12.28
CA ASP A 254 34.24 8.24 -12.80
C ASP A 254 34.91 9.53 -13.32
N ARG A 255 36.24 9.63 -13.15
CA ARG A 255 37.05 10.80 -13.48
C ARG A 255 38.50 10.39 -13.75
N ASP A 256 39.24 11.25 -14.43
CA ASP A 256 40.67 11.08 -14.63
C ASP A 256 41.45 11.18 -13.30
N ILE A 257 42.44 10.31 -13.14
CA ILE A 257 43.36 10.32 -12.00
C ILE A 257 44.72 10.81 -12.47
N LEU A 258 45.21 11.89 -11.86
CA LEU A 258 46.51 12.48 -12.16
C LEU A 258 47.49 12.23 -11.01
N ILE A 259 48.49 11.37 -11.22
CA ILE A 259 49.62 11.20 -10.32
C ILE A 259 50.72 12.18 -10.77
N LYS A 260 51.04 13.16 -9.93
CA LYS A 260 52.04 14.20 -10.26
C LYS A 260 53.44 13.60 -10.38
N ALA A 261 54.11 13.91 -11.50
CA ALA A 261 55.53 13.60 -11.69
C ALA A 261 56.39 14.29 -10.62
N ASN A 262 57.55 13.70 -10.31
CA ASN A 262 58.53 14.21 -9.34
C ASN A 262 57.97 14.46 -7.92
N THR A 263 56.82 13.86 -7.58
CA THR A 263 56.28 13.88 -6.22
C THR A 263 56.57 12.54 -5.56
N ALA A 264 57.13 12.56 -4.35
CA ALA A 264 57.31 11.34 -3.58
C ALA A 264 55.96 10.93 -2.97
N TYR A 265 55.58 9.66 -3.11
CA TYR A 265 54.41 9.09 -2.48
C TYR A 265 54.86 7.92 -1.61
N ALA A 266 54.26 7.76 -0.44
CA ALA A 266 54.31 6.49 0.26
C ALA A 266 53.10 5.65 -0.10
N TYR A 267 53.30 4.35 -0.03
CA TYR A 267 52.23 3.38 -0.12
C TYR A 267 52.16 2.61 1.20
N SER A 268 50.95 2.20 1.56
CA SER A 268 50.70 1.34 2.72
C SER A 268 49.73 0.25 2.30
N VAL A 269 50.01 -0.97 2.76
CA VAL A 269 49.13 -2.12 2.54
C VAL A 269 48.84 -2.75 3.88
N TRP A 270 47.55 -2.96 4.19
CA TRP A 270 47.15 -3.68 5.38
C TRP A 270 46.10 -4.74 5.08
N PRO A 271 46.21 -5.92 5.69
CA PRO A 271 45.23 -6.98 5.54
C PRO A 271 43.92 -6.61 6.26
N ARG A 272 42.80 -7.16 5.78
CA ARG A 272 41.50 -7.13 6.45
C ARG A 272 41.12 -8.52 6.94
N GLU A 273 40.23 -8.57 7.93
CA GLU A 273 39.78 -9.80 8.58
C GLU A 273 39.17 -10.81 7.60
N ASN A 274 38.55 -10.34 6.51
CA ASN A 274 37.94 -11.17 5.48
C ASN A 274 38.95 -11.72 4.44
N GLY A 275 40.25 -11.49 4.64
CA GLY A 275 41.32 -11.92 3.75
C GLY A 275 41.59 -11.00 2.56
N ASP A 276 40.81 -9.93 2.38
CA ASP A 276 41.13 -8.85 1.45
C ASP A 276 42.29 -8.01 1.99
N ALA A 277 42.86 -7.15 1.16
CA ALA A 277 43.79 -6.11 1.59
C ALA A 277 43.31 -4.72 1.16
N TRP A 278 43.79 -3.70 1.85
CA TRP A 278 43.64 -2.32 1.42
C TRP A 278 45.02 -1.77 1.08
N ILE A 279 45.16 -1.17 -0.10
CA ILE A 279 46.34 -0.40 -0.48
C ILE A 279 45.97 1.07 -0.52
N SER A 280 46.84 1.90 0.01
CA SER A 280 46.75 3.36 -0.05
C SER A 280 48.04 3.93 -0.63
N ILE A 281 47.92 4.98 -1.44
CA ILE A 281 49.00 5.79 -1.97
C ILE A 281 48.75 7.24 -1.55
N THR A 282 49.70 7.81 -0.81
CA THR A 282 49.59 9.15 -0.24
C THR A 282 50.88 9.92 -0.52
N PRO A 283 50.84 11.19 -0.96
CA PRO A 283 52.03 12.02 -1.07
C PRO A 283 52.82 12.07 0.24
N SER A 284 54.14 11.89 0.19
CA SER A 284 54.99 11.69 1.37
C SER A 284 55.05 12.91 2.29
N ASP A 285 54.85 14.11 1.74
CA ASP A 285 54.70 15.37 2.48
C ASP A 285 53.48 15.38 3.41
N ASN A 286 52.49 14.51 3.18
CA ASN A 286 51.25 14.44 3.96
C ASN A 286 51.28 13.42 5.10
N ILE A 287 52.27 12.53 5.15
CA ILE A 287 52.37 11.48 6.18
C ILE A 287 52.74 12.09 7.54
N LEU A 288 53.37 13.27 7.54
CA LEU A 288 53.82 13.99 8.74
C LEU A 288 52.70 14.53 9.66
N LYS A 289 51.42 14.44 9.26
CA LYS A 289 50.28 14.85 10.11
C LYS A 289 49.59 13.70 10.85
N SER A 290 49.85 12.45 10.48
CA SER A 290 49.53 11.28 11.32
C SER A 290 50.83 10.86 11.99
N LYS A 291 50.81 10.39 13.24
CA LYS A 291 52.01 10.03 14.03
C LYS A 291 52.74 8.78 13.50
N ASN A 292 52.93 8.66 12.19
CA ASN A 292 53.71 7.63 11.54
C ASN A 292 55.15 8.13 11.43
N ILE A 293 56.05 7.44 12.12
CA ILE A 293 57.49 7.72 12.14
C ILE A 293 58.02 7.68 10.71
N ASN A 294 58.72 8.74 10.28
CA ASN A 294 59.48 8.74 9.04
C ASN A 294 60.41 7.52 9.02
N ARG A 295 60.25 6.61 8.05
CA ARG A 295 61.26 5.57 7.82
C ARG A 295 62.57 6.25 7.42
N PRO A 296 63.70 5.95 8.09
CA PRO A 296 64.99 6.60 7.80
C PRO A 296 65.45 6.40 6.36
N ASP A 297 65.05 5.29 5.74
CA ASP A 297 65.43 4.91 4.39
C ASP A 297 64.17 4.76 3.54
N GLY A 298 63.76 5.85 2.88
CA GLY A 298 62.69 5.84 1.90
C GLY A 298 62.90 4.80 0.79
N PRO A 299 61.92 4.60 -0.11
CA PRO A 299 62.05 3.62 -1.18
C PRO A 299 63.29 3.91 -2.04
N LEU A 300 64.25 2.98 -2.05
CA LEU A 300 65.47 3.05 -2.86
C LEU A 300 65.15 2.62 -4.29
N HIS A 301 65.71 3.34 -5.26
CA HIS A 301 65.59 2.96 -6.66
C HIS A 301 66.26 1.60 -6.88
N VAL A 302 65.66 0.70 -7.70
CA VAL A 302 66.23 -0.64 -7.97
C VAL A 302 67.67 -0.55 -8.55
N GLY A 303 67.98 0.54 -9.24
CA GLY A 303 69.33 0.88 -9.72
C GLY A 303 70.35 1.15 -8.62
N ASP A 304 69.92 1.65 -7.47
CA ASP A 304 70.79 1.93 -6.31
C ASP A 304 71.02 0.69 -5.46
N ILE A 305 70.03 -0.22 -5.43
CA ILE A 305 70.18 -1.54 -4.82
C ILE A 305 71.17 -2.37 -5.65
N THR A 306 71.03 -2.41 -6.98
CA THR A 306 71.91 -3.21 -7.86
C THR A 306 73.37 -2.74 -7.88
N LYS A 307 73.65 -1.45 -7.65
CA LYS A 307 75.03 -0.95 -7.47
C LYS A 307 75.68 -1.43 -6.18
N LYS A 308 74.90 -1.70 -5.12
CA LYS A 308 75.40 -2.20 -3.82
C LYS A 308 75.83 -3.67 -3.87
N TRP A 309 75.40 -4.41 -4.90
CA TRP A 309 75.64 -5.86 -5.04
C TRP A 309 76.56 -6.23 -6.21
N LYS A 310 77.21 -5.24 -6.86
CA LYS A 310 78.32 -5.53 -7.78
C LYS A 310 79.61 -5.75 -6.99
N TYR A 311 79.84 -7.01 -6.62
CA TYR A 311 81.18 -7.60 -6.56
C TYR A 311 81.32 -8.52 -7.77
#